data_AF-A4FJ03-F1
#
_entry.id   AF-A4FJ03-F1
#
_cell.length_a   1.000
_cell.length_b   1.000
_cell.length_c   1.000
_cell.angle_alpha   90.00
_cell.angle_beta   90.00
_cell.angle_gamma   90.00
#
_symmetry.space_group_name_H-M   'P 1'
#
loop_
_entity.id
_entity.type
_entity.pdbx_description
1 polymer ?
#
loop_
_entity_poly.entity_id
_entity_poly.type
_entity_poly.pdbx_seq_one_letter_code
_entity_poly.pdbx_strand_id
1 'polypeptide(L)'
;MAVAALTGHGDPDVQELLPATVSPDRVALVGLHSWTDDDFPNVAEWGIQSFGPDELRATTRPVLDWLEATGCSRVAIHFDVDVIDSDELVLGLGAEPNGLTSTEVRRIVADVDESADVVGFTIAEFIPRQVMHLRQTCGASRSSRDRRLPDRLARVGGRLALRAVGAACDQPGNSGREPGGCLP
;
A
#
# COMPACT_ATOMS: atom_id res chain seq x y z
N MET A 1 -8.56 5.58 0.74
CA MET A 1 -8.72 6.30 2.04
C MET A 1 -7.71 5.95 3.12
N ALA A 2 -7.21 4.72 3.34
CA ALA A 2 -6.29 4.54 4.48
C ALA A 2 -4.90 5.20 4.36
N VAL A 3 -4.36 5.55 3.17
CA VAL A 3 -3.14 6.39 3.09
C VAL A 3 -3.46 7.79 3.62
N ALA A 4 -4.60 8.36 3.23
CA ALA A 4 -5.11 9.61 3.78
C ALA A 4 -5.28 9.50 5.30
N ALA A 5 -5.83 8.38 5.79
CA ALA A 5 -5.97 8.15 7.23
C ALA A 5 -4.59 8.12 7.93
N LEU A 6 -3.64 7.36 7.38
CA LEU A 6 -2.28 7.28 7.91
C LEU A 6 -1.56 8.63 7.91
N THR A 7 -1.88 9.53 6.97
CA THR A 7 -1.30 10.88 6.91
C THR A 7 -2.11 11.96 7.64
N GLY A 8 -3.13 11.58 8.42
CA GLY A 8 -3.89 12.51 9.25
C GLY A 8 -5.07 13.20 8.55
N HIS A 9 -5.52 12.69 7.42
CA HIS A 9 -6.66 13.19 6.65
C HIS A 9 -7.84 12.19 6.68
N GLY A 10 -9.04 12.66 6.34
CA GLY A 10 -10.25 11.83 6.28
C GLY A 10 -11.08 11.84 7.56
N ASP A 11 -11.75 10.72 7.83
CA ASP A 11 -12.76 10.61 8.89
C ASP A 11 -12.14 10.69 10.31
N PRO A 12 -12.55 11.64 11.16
CA PRO A 12 -12.06 11.78 12.54
C PRO A 12 -12.23 10.51 13.39
N ASP A 13 -13.33 9.77 13.21
CA ASP A 13 -13.59 8.56 14.01
C ASP A 13 -12.56 7.47 13.69
N VAL A 14 -12.06 7.43 12.45
CA VAL A 14 -10.96 6.53 12.06
C VAL A 14 -9.63 7.03 12.62
N GLN A 15 -9.40 8.35 12.59
CA GLN A 15 -8.18 8.96 13.11
C GLN A 15 -7.99 8.70 14.60
N GLU A 16 -9.07 8.79 15.40
CA GLU A 16 -9.04 8.53 16.84
C GLU A 16 -8.67 7.08 17.19
N LEU A 17 -8.83 6.14 16.26
CA LEU A 17 -8.43 4.74 16.44
C LEU A 17 -6.95 4.48 16.12
N LEU A 18 -6.29 5.40 15.40
CA LEU A 18 -4.88 5.23 15.03
C LEU A 18 -3.98 5.63 16.22
N PRO A 19 -2.98 4.80 16.57
CA PRO A 19 -2.06 5.14 17.66
C PRO A 19 -1.15 6.32 17.30
N ALA A 20 -0.94 6.59 16.01
CA ALA A 20 -0.19 7.70 15.47
C ALA A 20 -0.49 7.87 13.97
N THR A 21 -0.14 9.05 13.44
CA THR A 21 -0.08 9.33 12.00
C THR A 21 1.37 9.37 11.53
N VAL A 22 1.55 9.26 10.21
CA VAL A 22 2.83 9.36 9.50
C VAL A 22 2.85 10.68 8.73
N SER A 23 3.97 11.39 8.82
CA SER A 23 4.15 12.63 8.07
C SER A 23 4.11 12.36 6.55
N PRO A 24 3.38 13.15 5.74
CA PRO A 24 3.27 12.91 4.29
C PRO A 24 4.60 12.82 3.53
N ASP A 25 5.62 13.58 3.94
CA ASP A 25 6.98 13.55 3.37
C ASP A 25 7.71 12.21 3.58
N ARG A 26 7.20 11.38 4.50
CA ARG A 26 7.68 10.02 4.76
C ARG A 26 6.81 8.95 4.09
N VAL A 27 5.86 9.33 3.25
CA VAL A 27 5.03 8.40 2.48
C VAL A 27 5.33 8.57 0.99
N ALA A 28 5.54 7.45 0.30
CA ALA A 28 5.68 7.42 -1.14
C ALA A 28 4.63 6.50 -1.78
N LEU A 29 4.12 6.91 -2.94
CA LEU A 29 3.30 6.07 -3.82
C LEU A 29 4.19 5.59 -4.95
N VAL A 30 4.45 4.28 -5.01
CA VAL A 30 5.43 3.68 -5.94
C VAL A 30 4.70 2.84 -6.98
N GLY A 31 4.95 3.10 -8.26
CA GLY A 31 4.30 2.39 -9.38
C GLY A 31 2.91 2.92 -9.73
N LEU A 32 2.60 4.16 -9.36
CA LEU A 32 1.27 4.75 -9.53
C LEU A 32 0.98 5.09 -11.00
N HIS A 33 -0.05 4.50 -11.59
CA HIS A 33 -0.31 4.58 -13.05
C HIS A 33 -1.79 4.60 -13.47
N SER A 34 -2.70 4.61 -12.51
CA SER A 34 -4.14 4.69 -12.74
C SER A 34 -4.72 5.64 -11.70
N TRP A 35 -5.44 6.67 -12.14
CA TRP A 35 -5.99 7.72 -11.28
C TRP A 35 -7.39 8.10 -11.73
N THR A 36 -8.15 8.68 -10.81
CA THR A 36 -9.28 9.55 -11.14
C THR A 36 -8.87 11.02 -10.95
N ASP A 37 -9.58 11.94 -11.61
CA ASP A 37 -9.24 13.38 -11.59
C ASP A 37 -9.22 13.99 -10.17
N ASP A 38 -9.95 13.39 -9.22
CA ASP A 38 -10.04 13.85 -7.82
C ASP A 38 -8.85 13.39 -6.96
N ASP A 39 -8.07 12.41 -7.41
CA ASP A 39 -7.01 11.82 -6.60
C ASP A 39 -5.69 12.60 -6.70
N PHE A 40 -5.41 13.22 -7.86
CA PHE A 40 -4.20 14.00 -8.14
C PHE A 40 -4.02 15.24 -7.25
N PRO A 41 -5.04 16.09 -7.05
CA PRO A 41 -4.90 17.32 -6.26
C PRO A 41 -4.53 17.02 -4.81
N ASN A 42 -5.12 15.98 -4.22
CA ASN A 42 -4.94 15.63 -2.82
C ASN A 42 -3.52 15.16 -2.50
N VAL A 43 -2.95 14.27 -3.31
CA VAL A 43 -1.59 13.73 -3.07
C VAL A 43 -0.53 14.82 -3.18
N ALA A 44 -0.67 15.69 -4.19
CA ALA A 44 0.21 16.84 -4.36
C ALA A 44 0.03 17.88 -3.24
N GLU A 45 -1.22 18.18 -2.84
CA GLU A 45 -1.52 19.12 -1.75
C GLU A 45 -0.99 18.63 -0.41
N TRP A 46 -1.07 17.33 -0.13
CA TRP A 46 -0.58 16.74 1.11
C TRP A 46 0.94 16.59 1.13
N GLY A 47 1.63 16.76 0.00
CA GLY A 47 3.08 16.63 -0.09
C GLY A 47 3.57 15.17 -0.09
N ILE A 48 2.73 14.23 -0.53
CA ILE A 48 3.09 12.82 -0.67
C ILE A 48 3.87 12.64 -1.98
N GLN A 49 5.05 12.02 -1.90
CA GLN A 49 5.84 11.75 -3.09
C GLN A 49 5.21 10.62 -3.92
N SER A 50 5.19 10.74 -5.25
CA SER A 50 4.73 9.69 -6.14
C SER A 50 5.75 9.39 -7.23
N PHE A 51 5.86 8.12 -7.59
CA PHE A 51 6.72 7.63 -8.66
C PHE A 51 5.91 6.74 -9.59
N GLY A 52 5.84 7.10 -10.87
CA GLY A 52 5.14 6.32 -11.88
C GLY A 52 5.98 5.14 -12.41
N PRO A 53 5.38 4.18 -13.13
CA PRO A 53 6.13 3.09 -13.74
C PRO A 53 7.25 3.58 -14.64
N ASP A 54 7.03 4.60 -15.46
CA ASP A 54 8.03 5.08 -16.43
C ASP A 54 9.34 5.55 -15.79
N GLU A 55 9.27 6.08 -14.56
CA GLU A 55 10.45 6.47 -13.77
C GLU A 55 11.19 5.26 -13.19
N LEU A 56 10.47 4.14 -13.04
CA LEU A 56 10.89 2.98 -12.27
C LEU A 56 11.20 1.75 -13.12
N ARG A 57 10.79 1.67 -14.40
CA ARG A 57 11.02 0.47 -15.23
C ARG A 57 12.50 0.09 -15.30
N ALA A 58 13.37 1.08 -15.52
CA ALA A 58 14.80 0.86 -15.70
C ALA A 58 15.62 0.89 -14.40
N THR A 59 15.08 1.43 -13.30
CA THR A 59 15.86 1.73 -12.08
C THR A 59 14.97 1.91 -10.85
N THR A 60 15.52 1.69 -9.66
CA THR A 60 14.87 2.01 -8.38
C THR A 60 15.40 3.34 -7.80
N ARG A 61 16.36 4.00 -8.47
CA ARG A 61 17.06 5.17 -7.90
C ARG A 61 16.17 6.29 -7.39
N PRO A 62 15.10 6.72 -8.08
CA PRO A 62 14.24 7.81 -7.57
C PRO A 62 13.66 7.51 -6.17
N VAL A 63 13.26 6.26 -5.93
CA VAL A 63 12.74 5.82 -4.62
C VAL A 63 13.85 5.79 -3.57
N LEU A 64 15.04 5.29 -3.93
CA LEU A 64 16.17 5.21 -3.00
C LEU A 64 16.71 6.60 -2.63
N ASP A 65 16.78 7.53 -3.59
CA ASP A 65 17.21 8.91 -3.36
C ASP A 65 16.23 9.62 -2.41
N TRP A 66 14.93 9.42 -2.60
CA TRP A 66 13.90 9.92 -1.68
C TRP A 66 14.04 9.29 -0.29
N LEU A 67 14.18 7.97 -0.21
CA LEU A 67 14.33 7.27 1.06
C LEU A 67 15.55 7.76 1.85
N GLU A 68 16.69 7.94 1.18
CA GLU A 68 17.91 8.50 1.78
C GLU A 68 17.68 9.93 2.28
N ALA A 69 16.99 10.78 1.50
CA ALA A 69 16.67 12.16 1.88
C ALA A 69 15.76 12.25 3.11
N THR A 70 14.91 11.26 3.37
CA THR A 70 14.08 11.23 4.59
C THR A 70 14.88 10.94 5.87
N GLY A 71 16.10 10.38 5.75
CA GLY A 71 16.91 9.91 6.87
C GLY A 71 16.35 8.67 7.58
N CYS A 72 15.39 7.98 6.96
CA CYS A 72 14.77 6.78 7.51
C CYS A 72 15.66 5.55 7.44
N SER A 73 15.76 4.81 8.55
CA SER A 73 16.47 3.52 8.62
C SER A 73 15.55 2.30 8.60
N ARG A 74 14.24 2.51 8.77
CA ARG A 74 13.21 1.46 8.77
C ARG A 74 12.11 1.82 7.79
N VAL A 75 11.61 0.81 7.10
CA VAL A 75 10.56 0.96 6.08
C VAL A 75 9.47 -0.07 6.30
N ALA A 76 8.22 0.33 6.05
CA ALA A 76 7.13 -0.60 5.86
C ALA A 76 6.74 -0.58 4.38
N ILE A 77 6.39 -1.74 3.85
CA ILE A 77 5.95 -1.89 2.46
C ILE A 77 4.51 -2.38 2.50
N HIS A 78 3.63 -1.66 1.82
CA HIS A 78 2.28 -2.13 1.54
C HIS A 78 2.16 -2.33 0.03
N PHE A 79 2.07 -3.59 -0.36
CA PHE A 79 2.05 -4.04 -1.74
C PHE A 79 0.59 -4.30 -2.13
N ASP A 80 -0.02 -3.30 -2.76
CA ASP A 80 -1.24 -3.50 -3.53
C ASP A 80 -0.85 -4.23 -4.83
N VAL A 81 -1.41 -5.42 -5.02
CA VAL A 81 -1.05 -6.26 -6.17
C VAL A 81 -1.50 -5.67 -7.51
N ASP A 82 -2.39 -4.67 -7.50
CA ASP A 82 -2.84 -3.98 -8.71
C ASP A 82 -1.79 -3.03 -9.31
N VAL A 83 -0.64 -2.86 -8.64
CA VAL A 83 0.53 -2.18 -9.22
C VAL A 83 1.19 -2.98 -10.35
N ILE A 84 0.97 -4.30 -10.37
CA ILE A 84 1.47 -5.20 -11.41
C ILE A 84 0.70 -4.96 -12.69
N ASP A 85 1.41 -4.83 -13.82
CA ASP A 85 0.81 -4.66 -15.12
C ASP A 85 -0.16 -5.80 -15.43
N SER A 86 -1.44 -5.45 -15.61
CA SER A 86 -2.48 -6.44 -15.88
C SER A 86 -2.32 -7.12 -17.25
N ASP A 87 -1.53 -6.56 -18.17
CA ASP A 87 -1.14 -7.23 -19.41
C ASP A 87 -0.15 -8.39 -19.16
N GLU A 88 0.60 -8.35 -18.05
CA GLU A 88 1.40 -9.48 -17.57
C GLU A 88 0.54 -10.43 -16.71
N LEU A 89 -0.09 -9.91 -15.65
CA LEU A 89 -0.80 -10.72 -14.67
C LEU A 89 -1.89 -9.95 -13.94
N VAL A 90 -3.14 -10.38 -14.12
CA VAL A 90 -4.31 -9.81 -13.42
C VAL A 90 -4.41 -10.37 -11.99
N LEU A 91 -3.94 -9.62 -10.99
CA LEU A 91 -3.97 -10.02 -9.57
C LEU A 91 -5.07 -9.32 -8.74
N GLY A 92 -5.41 -8.08 -9.09
CA GLY A 92 -6.26 -7.20 -8.30
C GLY A 92 -7.76 -7.26 -8.62
N LEU A 93 -8.50 -6.26 -8.12
CA LEU A 93 -9.91 -6.08 -8.45
C LEU A 93 -10.11 -5.72 -9.93
N GLY A 94 -9.36 -4.73 -10.42
CA GLY A 94 -9.36 -4.29 -11.81
C GLY A 94 -8.27 -4.97 -12.65
N ALA A 95 -8.39 -4.84 -13.96
CA ALA A 95 -7.27 -5.02 -14.88
C ALA A 95 -6.75 -3.62 -15.21
N GLU A 96 -5.63 -3.23 -14.59
CA GLU A 96 -4.98 -1.94 -14.76
C GLU A 96 -3.72 -2.14 -15.63
N PRO A 97 -3.77 -1.80 -16.94
CA PRO A 97 -2.61 -1.97 -17.82
C PRO A 97 -1.59 -0.85 -17.65
N ASN A 98 -0.38 -1.06 -18.15
CA ASN A 98 0.76 -0.13 -18.07
C ASN A 98 1.36 0.02 -16.66
N GLY A 99 1.14 -0.97 -15.80
CA GLY A 99 1.79 -1.07 -14.48
C GLY A 99 3.25 -1.51 -14.56
N LEU A 100 3.81 -1.88 -13.41
CA LEU A 100 5.15 -2.47 -13.32
C LEU A 100 5.08 -3.98 -13.57
N THR A 101 6.11 -4.54 -14.18
CA THR A 101 6.21 -6.00 -14.30
C THR A 101 6.56 -6.65 -12.96
N SER A 102 6.27 -7.94 -12.79
CA SER A 102 6.67 -8.69 -11.59
C SER A 102 8.17 -8.65 -11.33
N THR A 103 8.97 -8.57 -12.41
CA THR A 103 10.43 -8.46 -12.32
C THR A 103 10.86 -7.09 -11.82
N GLU A 104 10.23 -6.02 -12.30
CA GLU A 104 10.51 -4.64 -11.87
C GLU A 104 10.10 -4.43 -10.40
N VAL A 105 8.92 -4.91 -10.00
CA VAL A 105 8.47 -4.86 -8.59
C VAL A 105 9.43 -5.64 -7.69
N ARG A 106 9.82 -6.86 -8.10
CA ARG A 106 10.78 -7.66 -7.32
C ARG A 106 12.11 -6.93 -7.14
N ARG A 107 12.61 -6.26 -8.19
CA ARG A 107 13.83 -5.45 -8.10
C ARG A 107 13.64 -4.31 -7.11
N ILE A 108 12.55 -3.54 -7.22
CA ILE A 108 12.26 -2.42 -6.32
C ILE A 108 12.23 -2.87 -4.86
N VAL A 109 11.53 -3.96 -4.56
CA VAL A 109 11.45 -4.50 -3.19
C VAL A 109 12.83 -4.95 -2.68
N ALA A 110 13.62 -5.63 -3.52
CA ALA A 110 14.97 -6.08 -3.14
C ALA A 110 15.92 -4.89 -2.89
N ASP A 111 15.89 -3.88 -3.76
CA ASP A 111 16.74 -2.68 -3.61
C ASP A 111 16.37 -1.90 -2.34
N VAL A 112 15.08 -1.82 -2.01
CA VAL A 112 14.60 -1.19 -0.76
C VAL A 112 15.07 -1.97 0.47
N ASP A 113 14.93 -3.30 0.46
CA ASP A 113 15.36 -4.21 1.55
C ASP A 113 16.88 -4.18 1.77
N GLU A 114 17.67 -3.95 0.72
CA GLU A 114 19.11 -3.75 0.85
C GLU A 114 19.47 -2.38 1.47
N SER A 115 18.63 -1.36 1.23
CA SER A 115 18.89 0.02 1.67
C SER A 115 18.38 0.37 3.07
N ALA A 116 17.33 -0.30 3.56
CA ALA A 116 16.67 -0.02 4.83
C ALA A 116 16.05 -1.28 5.45
N ASP A 117 15.88 -1.28 6.78
CA ASP A 117 15.29 -2.40 7.52
C ASP A 117 13.77 -2.47 7.27
N VAL A 118 13.32 -3.49 6.53
CA VAL A 118 11.89 -3.72 6.25
C VAL A 118 11.21 -4.31 7.49
N VAL A 119 10.56 -3.45 8.27
CA VAL A 119 9.90 -3.81 9.54
C VAL A 119 8.43 -4.21 9.38
N GLY A 120 7.87 -4.07 8.18
CA GLY A 120 6.51 -4.48 7.87
C GLY A 120 6.31 -4.71 6.38
N PHE A 121 5.57 -5.77 6.03
CA PHE A 121 5.22 -6.08 4.65
C PHE A 121 3.77 -6.55 4.58
N THR A 122 2.92 -5.81 3.86
CA THR A 122 1.53 -6.18 3.61
C THR A 122 1.34 -6.51 2.14
N ILE A 123 0.56 -7.55 1.85
CA ILE A 123 0.05 -7.83 0.50
C ILE A 123 -1.46 -7.63 0.54
N ALA A 124 -1.97 -6.74 -0.31
CA ALA A 124 -3.38 -6.36 -0.34
C ALA A 124 -4.02 -6.61 -1.71
N GLU A 125 -5.34 -6.53 -1.76
CA GLU A 125 -6.17 -6.57 -2.98
C GLU A 125 -6.04 -7.81 -3.88
N PHE A 126 -5.34 -8.87 -3.45
CA PHE A 126 -5.26 -10.10 -4.22
C PHE A 126 -6.61 -10.82 -4.31
N ILE A 127 -7.14 -10.93 -5.53
CA ILE A 127 -8.40 -11.61 -5.81
C ILE A 127 -8.13 -12.76 -6.80
N PRO A 128 -8.11 -14.03 -6.34
CA PRO A 128 -7.72 -15.16 -7.17
C PRO A 128 -8.86 -15.63 -8.10
N ARG A 129 -9.38 -14.75 -8.96
CA ARG A 129 -10.57 -15.00 -9.81
C ARG A 129 -10.42 -16.26 -10.65
N GLN A 130 -9.25 -16.46 -11.25
CA GLN A 130 -8.96 -17.62 -12.09
C GLN A 130 -9.04 -18.93 -11.28
N VAL A 131 -8.50 -18.94 -10.05
CA VAL A 131 -8.57 -20.09 -9.14
C VAL A 131 -10.01 -20.33 -8.67
N MET A 132 -10.74 -19.26 -8.35
CA MET A 132 -12.16 -19.35 -7.96
C MET A 132 -13.00 -19.92 -9.11
N HIS A 133 -12.77 -19.45 -10.33
CA HIS A 133 -13.45 -19.95 -11.52
C HIS A 133 -13.11 -21.41 -11.79
N LEU A 134 -11.82 -21.78 -11.74
CA LEU A 134 -11.38 -23.17 -11.89
C LEU A 134 -12.01 -24.09 -10.83
N ARG A 135 -12.09 -23.64 -9.57
CA ARG A 135 -12.74 -24.40 -8.50
C ARG A 135 -14.23 -24.62 -8.77
N GLN A 136 -14.94 -23.65 -9.33
CA GLN A 136 -16.35 -23.80 -9.71
C GLN A 136 -16.50 -24.80 -10.88
N THR A 137 -15.66 -24.67 -11.91
CA THR A 137 -15.67 -25.55 -13.08
C THR A 137 -15.32 -27.00 -12.73
N CYS A 138 -14.26 -27.22 -11.96
CA CYS A 138 -13.84 -28.57 -11.53
C CYS A 138 -14.69 -29.12 -10.37
N GLY A 139 -15.23 -28.24 -9.51
CA GLY A 139 -16.04 -28.60 -8.34
C GLY A 139 -17.42 -29.17 -8.67
N ALA A 140 -17.92 -28.94 -9.90
CA ALA A 140 -19.14 -29.56 -10.42
C ALA A 140 -19.00 -31.09 -10.62
N SER A 141 -17.79 -31.65 -10.56
CA SER A 141 -17.57 -33.10 -10.63
C SER A 141 -17.77 -33.84 -9.31
N ARG A 142 -18.18 -33.16 -8.23
CA ARG A 142 -18.54 -33.83 -6.96
C ARG A 142 -19.85 -34.61 -7.13
N SER A 143 -19.71 -35.90 -7.45
CA SER A 143 -20.68 -36.96 -7.22
C SER A 143 -21.37 -36.75 -5.86
N SER A 144 -22.61 -36.26 -5.89
CA SER A 144 -23.80 -36.45 -5.01
C SER A 144 -23.70 -36.93 -3.55
N ARG A 145 -22.53 -36.99 -2.91
CA ARG A 145 -22.36 -37.36 -1.52
C ARG A 145 -21.79 -36.15 -0.80
N ASP A 146 -22.50 -35.74 0.24
CA ASP A 146 -22.16 -34.65 1.15
C ASP A 146 -22.62 -33.24 0.74
N ARG A 147 -23.94 -33.03 0.79
CA ARG A 147 -24.54 -31.70 1.00
C ARG A 147 -24.90 -31.53 2.47
N ARG A 148 -24.00 -30.96 3.28
CA ARG A 148 -24.37 -30.19 4.47
C ARG A 148 -23.32 -29.11 4.77
N LEU A 149 -23.57 -27.89 4.33
CA LEU A 149 -23.26 -26.68 5.11
C LEU A 149 -24.12 -25.52 4.57
N PRO A 150 -24.73 -24.68 5.43
CA PRO A 150 -25.63 -23.63 4.97
C PRO A 150 -24.87 -22.39 4.49
N ASP A 151 -25.29 -21.89 3.34
CA ASP A 151 -24.91 -20.61 2.76
C ASP A 151 -25.35 -19.43 3.63
N ARG A 152 -24.40 -18.73 4.25
CA ARG A 152 -24.52 -17.29 4.56
C ARG A 152 -23.14 -16.64 4.57
N LEU A 153 -22.70 -16.10 3.44
CA LEU A 153 -21.81 -14.95 3.45
C LEU A 153 -22.53 -13.78 2.79
N ALA A 154 -22.80 -12.77 3.61
CA ALA A 154 -23.40 -11.51 3.20
C ALA A 154 -22.44 -10.79 2.26
N ARG A 155 -23.01 -10.17 1.21
CA ARG A 155 -22.33 -9.21 0.35
C ARG A 155 -21.91 -8.02 1.20
N VAL A 156 -20.61 -7.76 1.28
CA VAL A 156 -20.10 -6.43 1.65
C VAL A 156 -19.73 -5.74 0.35
N GLY A 157 -20.59 -4.81 -0.06
CA GLY A 157 -20.26 -3.80 -1.04
C GLY A 157 -19.51 -2.67 -0.33
N GLY A 158 -18.34 -2.35 -0.84
CA GLY A 158 -17.53 -1.21 -0.43
C GLY A 158 -16.36 -1.10 -1.39
N ARG A 159 -16.45 -0.17 -2.34
CA ARG A 159 -15.31 0.21 -3.19
C ARG A 159 -14.37 1.02 -2.33
N LEU A 160 -13.16 0.54 -2.13
CA LEU A 160 -12.04 1.37 -1.74
C LEU A 160 -10.73 0.60 -1.91
N ALA A 161 -10.16 0.62 -3.12
CA ALA A 161 -8.76 0.24 -3.30
C ALA A 161 -7.89 1.31 -2.62
N LEU A 162 -6.89 0.87 -1.87
CA LEU A 162 -5.96 1.77 -1.24
C LEU A 162 -4.54 1.39 -1.63
N ARG A 163 -3.92 2.34 -2.32
CA ARG A 163 -2.58 2.25 -2.87
C ARG A 163 -1.61 3.05 -2.00
N ALA A 164 -0.60 2.40 -1.41
CA ALA A 164 0.59 3.09 -0.86
C ALA A 164 1.70 2.10 -0.51
N VAL A 165 2.94 2.40 -0.87
CA VAL A 165 4.13 1.79 -0.25
C VAL A 165 4.60 2.77 0.83
N GLY A 166 4.04 2.68 2.04
CA GLY A 166 4.28 3.66 3.10
C GLY A 166 5.46 3.32 4.00
N ALA A 167 6.58 4.04 3.89
CA ALA A 167 7.71 3.94 4.82
C ALA A 167 7.38 4.59 6.19
N ALA A 168 6.98 3.80 7.18
CA ALA A 168 6.77 4.32 8.54
C ALA A 168 8.07 4.24 9.37
N CYS A 169 8.63 5.39 9.75
CA CYS A 169 9.78 5.50 10.64
C CYS A 169 9.42 5.84 12.09
N ASP A 170 10.18 5.27 13.01
CA ASP A 170 10.13 5.49 14.46
C ASP A 170 10.23 6.99 14.80
N GLN A 171 9.34 7.49 15.67
CA GLN A 171 9.46 8.85 16.20
C GLN A 171 10.62 8.88 17.21
N PRO A 172 11.59 9.81 17.13
CA PRO A 172 12.52 10.00 18.22
C PRO A 172 11.73 10.45 19.44
N GLY A 173 11.74 9.62 20.49
CA GLY A 173 10.99 9.83 21.73
C GLY A 173 11.21 11.24 22.28
N ASN A 174 10.10 11.94 22.49
CA ASN A 174 10.02 13.21 23.20
C ASN A 174 10.53 13.04 24.65
N SER A 175 11.85 13.21 24.85
CA SER A 175 12.49 13.32 26.15
C SER A 175 13.10 14.71 26.27
N GLY A 176 12.25 15.69 26.56
CA GLY A 176 12.68 17.08 26.68
C GLY A 176 11.67 17.97 27.40
N ARG A 177 11.12 17.50 28.53
CA ARG A 177 10.43 18.40 29.48
C ARG A 177 11.47 18.94 30.44
N GLU A 178 11.97 20.15 30.17
CA GLU A 178 12.81 20.88 31.12
C GLU A 178 12.03 21.21 32.41
N PRO A 179 12.67 21.16 33.60
CA PRO A 179 12.06 21.63 34.82
C PRO A 179 12.06 23.17 34.83
N GLY A 180 10.86 23.74 35.00
CA GLY A 180 10.65 25.19 35.09
C GLY A 180 11.51 25.83 36.18
N GLY A 181 12.24 26.88 35.78
CA GLY A 181 13.00 27.73 36.67
C GLY A 181 12.11 28.54 37.60
N CYS A 182 12.49 28.55 38.88
CA CYS A 182 12.10 29.56 39.86
C CYS A 182 12.75 30.91 39.52
N LEU A 183 11.98 32.00 39.63
CA LEU A 183 12.28 33.26 40.36
C LEU A 183 11.41 34.43 39.80
N PRO A 184 11.19 35.52 40.55
CA PRO A 184 11.46 35.77 41.96
C PRO A 184 10.21 35.74 42.86
#